data_AF-A0A1S8SEV1-F1
#
_entry.id   AF-A0A1S8SEV1-F1
#
_cell.length_a   1.000
_cell.length_b   1.000
_cell.length_c   1.000
_cell.angle_alpha   90.00
_cell.angle_beta   90.00
_cell.angle_gamma   90.00
#
_symmetry.space_group_name_H-M   'P 1'
#
loop_
_entity.id
_entity.type
_entity.pdbx_description
1 polymer ?
#
loop_
_entity_poly.entity_id
_entity_poly.type
_entity_poly.pdbx_seq_one_letter_code
_entity_poly.pdbx_strand_id
1 'polypeptide(L)' 'MNENGGLKSYPAREKKKIIVLEEISRNFSKGKQYSEKEINRILKRVYEDYATIRRALIEYGFIERKKDGSSYWIKE' A
#
# COMPACT_ATOMS: atom_id res chain seq x y z
N MET A 1 7.00 1.91 20.34
CA MET A 1 7.11 3.00 19.33
C MET A 1 8.48 3.58 19.57
N ASN A 2 9.27 3.88 18.53
CA ASN A 2 10.54 4.60 18.73
C ASN A 2 10.40 5.99 18.13
N GLU A 3 11.08 6.93 18.77
CA GLU A 3 10.80 8.37 18.85
C GLU A 3 11.12 9.19 17.59
N ASN A 4 11.36 8.55 16.43
CA ASN A 4 11.75 9.23 15.20
C ASN A 4 10.77 9.08 14.03
N GLY A 5 9.53 8.63 14.26
CA GLY A 5 8.51 8.58 13.20
C GLY A 5 8.82 7.67 11.99
N GLY A 6 9.97 6.99 11.98
CA GLY A 6 10.41 6.10 10.91
C GLY A 6 10.16 4.62 11.24
N LEU A 7 9.44 3.93 10.37
CA LEU A 7 9.26 2.47 10.40
C LEU A 7 10.60 1.79 10.07
N LYS A 8 11.40 1.51 11.10
CA LYS A 8 12.73 0.87 10.99
C LYS A 8 12.68 -0.65 10.74
N SER A 9 11.50 -1.27 10.88
CA SER A 9 11.31 -2.71 10.67
C SER A 9 9.84 -3.02 10.43
N TYR A 10 9.56 -3.92 9.49
CA TYR A 10 8.22 -4.46 9.25
C TYR A 10 7.71 -5.11 10.54
N PRO A 11 6.70 -4.55 11.22
CA PRO A 11 6.34 -5.01 12.55
C PRO A 11 5.68 -6.38 12.47
N ALA A 12 6.13 -7.34 13.29
CA ALA A 12 5.52 -8.66 13.45
C ALA A 12 4.06 -8.62 13.93
N ARG A 13 3.55 -7.45 14.32
CA ARG A 13 2.17 -7.24 14.79
C ARG A 13 1.29 -6.74 13.64
N GLU A 14 0.40 -7.61 13.17
CA GLU A 14 -0.61 -7.35 12.14
C GLU A 14 -1.36 -6.02 12.30
N LYS A 15 -1.68 -5.61 13.54
CA LYS A 15 -2.37 -4.33 13.78
C LYS A 15 -1.66 -3.11 13.19
N LYS A 16 -0.32 -3.06 13.25
CA LYS A 16 0.43 -1.92 12.70
C LYS A 16 0.47 -1.95 11.17
N LYS A 17 0.54 -3.14 10.56
CA LYS A 17 0.43 -3.28 9.11
C LYS A 17 -0.91 -2.74 8.63
N ILE A 18 -2.01 -3.18 9.23
CA ILE A 18 -3.36 -2.78 8.83
C ILE A 18 -3.51 -1.26 8.88
N ILE A 19 -3.04 -0.61 9.95
CA ILE A 19 -3.10 0.86 10.07
C ILE A 19 -2.32 1.55 8.93
N VAL A 20 -1.11 1.08 8.63
CA VAL A 20 -0.30 1.64 7.54
C VAL A 20 -0.97 1.39 6.19
N LEU A 21 -1.50 0.19 5.94
CA LEU A 21 -2.19 -0.16 4.71
C LEU A 21 -3.49 0.64 4.54
N GLU A 22 -4.22 0.89 5.62
CA GLU A 22 -5.42 1.73 5.65
C GLU A 22 -5.08 3.21 5.38
N GLU A 23 -4.01 3.73 5.97
CA GLU A 23 -3.57 5.10 5.70
C GLU A 23 -3.10 5.27 4.25
N ILE A 24 -2.46 4.24 3.70
CA ILE A 24 -2.08 4.19 2.29
C ILE A 24 -3.31 4.06 1.39
N SER A 25 -4.30 3.23 1.76
CA SER A 25 -5.52 3.06 0.97
C SER A 25 -6.29 4.38 0.85
N ARG A 26 -6.26 5.23 1.90
CA ARG A 26 -6.82 6.59 1.90
C ARG A 26 -6.15 7.55 0.92
N ASN A 27 -4.90 7.30 0.51
CA ASN A 27 -4.22 8.09 -0.52
C ASN A 27 -4.71 7.75 -1.95
N PHE A 28 -5.46 6.66 -2.11
CA PHE A 28 -6.08 6.30 -3.37
C PHE A 28 -7.54 6.72 -3.40
N SER A 29 -8.01 7.13 -4.56
CA SER A 29 -9.39 7.52 -4.80
C SER A 29 -10.23 6.30 -5.17
N LYS A 30 -11.38 6.16 -4.53
CA LYS A 30 -12.35 5.09 -4.82
C LYS A 30 -12.85 5.24 -6.26
N GLY A 31 -12.95 4.11 -6.97
CA GLY A 31 -13.37 4.07 -8.37
C GLY A 31 -12.32 4.56 -9.38
N LYS A 32 -11.13 4.97 -8.94
CA LYS A 32 -10.03 5.30 -9.84
C LYS A 32 -9.10 4.10 -10.03
N GLN A 33 -8.78 3.83 -11.29
CA GLN A 33 -7.72 2.90 -11.64
C GLN A 33 -6.39 3.65 -11.77
N TYR A 34 -5.36 3.08 -11.17
CA TYR A 34 -4.00 3.56 -11.18
C TYR A 34 -3.15 2.63 -12.02
N SER A 35 -2.32 3.21 -12.88
CA SER A 35 -1.31 2.45 -13.60
C SER A 35 -0.21 1.98 -12.65
N GLU A 36 0.57 0.96 -13.03
CA GLU A 36 1.74 0.54 -12.24
C GLU A 36 2.67 1.71 -11.87
N LYS A 37 2.92 2.62 -12.82
CA LYS A 37 3.76 3.80 -12.58
C LYS A 37 3.17 4.74 -11.53
N GLU A 38 1.85 4.93 -11.54
CA GLU A 38 1.17 5.81 -10.58
C GLU A 38 1.17 5.20 -9.18
N ILE A 39 0.80 3.92 -9.07
CA ILE A 39 0.79 3.25 -7.76
C ILE A 39 2.21 3.19 -7.18
N ASN A 40 3.22 2.83 -7.98
CA ASN A 40 4.60 2.83 -7.51
C ASN A 40 5.04 4.22 -7.04
N ARG A 41 4.62 5.30 -7.72
CA ARG A 41 4.95 6.67 -7.32
C ARG A 41 4.28 7.07 -6.00
N ILE A 42 3.03 6.63 -5.76
CA ILE A 42 2.31 6.88 -4.50
C ILE A 42 2.97 6.09 -3.38
N LEU A 43 3.17 4.79 -3.58
CA LEU A 43 3.77 3.91 -2.57
C LEU A 43 5.20 4.31 -2.21
N LYS A 44 6.01 4.72 -3.19
CA LYS A 44 7.41 5.17 -2.97
C LYS A 44 7.51 6.41 -2.06
N ARG A 45 6.46 7.24 -1.99
CA ARG A 45 6.44 8.38 -1.04
C ARG A 45 6.22 7.93 0.40
N VAL A 46 5.57 6.79 0.59
CA VAL A 46 5.22 6.28 1.91
C VAL A 46 6.30 5.34 2.43
N TYR A 47 6.82 4.47 1.57
CA TYR A 47 7.85 3.50 1.94
C TYR A 47 8.77 3.21 0.75
N GLU A 48 10.09 3.20 0.99
CA GLU A 48 11.07 2.86 -0.05
C GLU A 48 10.85 1.44 -0.60
N ASP A 49 10.45 0.49 0.27
CA ASP A 49 10.08 -0.86 -0.15
C ASP A 49 8.60 -0.94 -0.56
N TYR A 50 8.24 -0.17 -1.60
CA TYR A 50 6.88 -0.15 -2.13
C TYR A 50 6.42 -1.53 -2.62
N ALA A 51 7.35 -2.43 -2.95
CA ALA A 51 7.05 -3.81 -3.34
C ALA A 51 6.39 -4.59 -2.19
N THR A 52 6.95 -4.51 -0.97
CA THR A 52 6.37 -5.15 0.22
C THR A 52 4.98 -4.58 0.54
N ILE A 53 4.82 -3.25 0.49
CA ILE A 53 3.53 -2.60 0.72
C ILE A 53 2.51 -3.01 -0.34
N ARG A 54 2.88 -2.99 -1.62
CA ARG A 54 1.99 -3.39 -2.73
C ARG A 54 1.50 -4.81 -2.54
N ARG A 55 2.40 -5.73 -2.18
CA ARG A 55 2.05 -7.13 -1.92
C ARG A 55 1.09 -7.24 -0.75
N ALA A 56 1.37 -6.56 0.35
CA ALA A 56 0.48 -6.54 1.51
C ALA A 56 -0.88 -5.94 1.19
N LEU A 57 -0.96 -4.82 0.47
CA LEU A 57 -2.24 -4.22 0.07
C LEU A 57 -3.10 -5.20 -0.75
N ILE A 58 -2.47 -6.03 -1.60
CA ILE A 58 -3.17 -7.07 -2.37
C ILE A 58 -3.55 -8.25 -1.49
N GLU A 59 -2.63 -8.74 -0.65
CA GLU A 59 -2.84 -9.89 0.24
C GLU A 59 -3.95 -9.63 1.27
N TYR A 60 -3.99 -8.42 1.85
CA TYR A 60 -5.03 -8.01 2.78
C TYR A 60 -6.31 -7.52 2.07
N GLY A 61 -6.31 -7.44 0.73
CA GLY A 61 -7.49 -7.07 -0.04
C GLY A 61 -7.85 -5.59 -0.04
N PHE A 62 -6.94 -4.68 0.32
CA PHE A 62 -7.15 -3.23 0.21
C PHE A 62 -7.10 -2.73 -1.23
N ILE A 63 -6.25 -3.34 -2.06
CA ILE A 63 -6.19 -3.05 -3.50
C ILE A 63 -6.33 -4.34 -4.29
N GLU A 64 -6.93 -4.21 -5.45
CA GLU A 64 -6.91 -5.22 -6.49
C GLU A 64 -6.06 -4.77 -7.66
N ARG A 65 -5.61 -5.77 -8.42
CA ARG A 65 -4.88 -5.57 -9.66
C ARG A 65 -5.57 -6.31 -10.79
N LYS A 66 -5.45 -5.76 -11.99
CA LYS A 66 -5.78 -6.47 -13.21
C LYS A 66 -4.87 -7.70 -13.33
N LYS A 67 -5.38 -8.80 -13.89
CA LYS A 67 -4.58 -10.03 -14.14
C LYS A 67 -3.30 -9.76 -14.94
N ASP A 68 -3.38 -8.80 -15.85
CA ASP A 68 -2.29 -8.33 -16.70
C ASP A 68 -1.27 -7.43 -15.97
N GLY A 69 -1.56 -7.01 -14.73
CA GLY A 69 -0.67 -6.16 -13.94
C GLY A 69 -0.61 -4.69 -14.39
N SER A 70 -1.37 -4.32 -15.42
CA SER A 70 -1.40 -2.97 -15.99
C SER A 70 -2.16 -1.93 -15.15
N SER A 71 -3.09 -2.37 -14.29
CA SER A 71 -3.96 -1.46 -13.53
C SER A 71 -4.21 -1.97 -12.10
N TYR A 72 -4.34 -1.03 -11.17
CA TYR A 72 -4.57 -1.23 -9.74
C TYR A 72 -5.72 -0.34 -9.27
N TRP A 73 -6.56 -0.79 -8.35
CA TRP A 73 -7.65 0.01 -7.77
C TRP A 73 -7.88 -0.40 -6.32
N ILE A 74 -8.41 0.51 -5.51
CA ILE A 74 -8.83 0.13 -4.15
C ILE A 74 -10.10 -0.72 -4.21
N LYS A 75 -10.10 -1.82 -3.44
CA LYS A 75 -11.27 -2.67 -3.25
C LYS A 75 -12.09 -2.08 -2.10
N GLU A 76 -13.39 -1.98 -2.29
CA GLU A 76 -14.32 -1.50 -1.26
C GLU A 76 -14.58 -2.56 -0.18
#